data_AF-A0A081QQD5-F1
#
_entry.id   AF-A0A081QQD5-F1
#
_cell.length_a   1.000
_cell.length_b   1.000
_cell.length_c   1.000
_cell.angle_alpha   90.00
_cell.angle_beta   90.00
_cell.angle_gamma   90.00
#
_symmetry.space_group_name_H-M   'P 1'
#
loop_
_entity.id
_entity.type
_entity.pdbx_description
1 polymer ?
#
loop_
_entity_poly.entity_id
_entity_poly.type
_entity_poly.pdbx_seq_one_letter_code
_entity_poly.pdbx_strand_id
1 'polypeptide(L)'
;MNRYAVQLISRGAINKIGNMLYDYGNSVWLASMGTIGQTVLGIYQISELVTSILVNPFGGVISDRFSRRRILMSTDLVCGILCLSISFIRNDSWMIGALIFANIVQAIAFAFSRTANKAIITEVVEKDEIVIYNSRLELVLQVVGVSSPVLSFLVLQFASLHMTLLLDSLTFFIAFVLVAFLPKEEAKVQEKKAFTGKDIFVDIKDGLHYIWHQQEIFFLLLVASRVNFFFAAFEFLLPFSNQLYGSEGAYASILTMGAIGSIIGALLASKIKANVYNLLILLVLTGV
;
A
#
# COMPACT_ATOMS: atom_id res chain seq x y z
N MET A 1 12.51 -15.69 13.29
CA MET A 1 11.46 -14.68 13.05
C MET A 1 10.70 -14.41 14.33
N ASN A 2 10.91 -13.24 14.94
CA ASN A 2 10.32 -12.82 16.20
C ASN A 2 8.78 -12.60 16.11
N ARG A 3 8.08 -12.66 17.25
CA ARG A 3 6.62 -12.42 17.35
C ARG A 3 6.18 -11.09 16.74
N TYR A 4 7.00 -10.06 16.87
CA TYR A 4 6.68 -8.72 16.36
C TYR A 4 6.72 -8.65 14.83
N ALA A 5 7.61 -9.42 14.20
CA ALA A 5 7.63 -9.57 12.75
C ALA A 5 6.34 -10.24 12.25
N VAL A 6 5.89 -11.29 12.95
CA VAL A 6 4.59 -11.93 12.64
C VAL A 6 3.44 -10.92 12.80
N GLN A 7 3.44 -10.11 13.87
CA GLN A 7 2.42 -9.08 14.08
C GLN A 7 2.38 -8.04 12.94
N LEU A 8 3.54 -7.60 12.43
CA LEU A 8 3.61 -6.67 11.30
C LEU A 8 3.12 -7.30 9.99
N ILE A 9 3.38 -8.59 9.75
CA ILE A 9 2.82 -9.33 8.61
C ILE A 9 1.30 -9.41 8.75
N SER A 10 0.79 -9.80 9.92
CA SER A 10 -0.65 -9.85 10.18
C SER A 10 -1.33 -8.51 9.98
N ARG A 11 -0.71 -7.42 10.46
CA ARG A 11 -1.20 -6.05 10.22
C ARG A 11 -1.29 -5.74 8.73
N GLY A 12 -0.23 -6.06 7.97
CA GLY A 12 -0.20 -5.87 6.52
C GLY A 12 -1.32 -6.63 5.80
N ALA A 13 -1.56 -7.89 6.19
CA ALA A 13 -2.64 -8.71 5.67
C ALA A 13 -4.02 -8.12 5.96
N ILE A 14 -4.27 -7.75 7.21
CA ILE A 14 -5.55 -7.22 7.69
C ILE A 14 -5.88 -5.89 6.99
N ASN A 15 -4.93 -4.96 6.92
CA ASN A 15 -5.12 -3.71 6.19
C ASN A 15 -5.35 -3.95 4.70
N LYS A 16 -4.65 -4.92 4.09
CA LYS A 16 -4.86 -5.22 2.66
C LYS A 16 -6.27 -5.77 2.39
N ILE A 17 -6.81 -6.60 3.28
CA ILE A 17 -8.20 -7.07 3.19
C ILE A 17 -9.19 -5.90 3.29
N GLY A 18 -9.01 -5.04 4.29
CA GLY A 18 -9.87 -3.86 4.51
C GLY A 18 -9.84 -2.90 3.33
N ASN A 19 -8.65 -2.50 2.90
CA ASN A 19 -8.49 -1.61 1.75
C ASN A 19 -9.15 -2.19 0.49
N MET A 20 -9.05 -3.50 0.27
CA MET A 20 -9.72 -4.14 -0.88
C MET A 20 -11.25 -4.09 -0.77
N LEU A 21 -11.81 -4.27 0.44
CA LEU A 21 -13.23 -4.07 0.68
C LEU A 21 -13.66 -2.62 0.40
N TYR A 22 -12.87 -1.66 0.85
CA TYR A 22 -13.08 -0.23 0.64
C TYR A 22 -13.01 0.15 -0.85
N ASP A 23 -11.89 -0.13 -1.51
CA ASP A 23 -11.61 0.25 -2.90
C ASP A 23 -12.62 -0.39 -3.86
N TYR A 24 -12.86 -1.70 -3.71
CA TYR A 24 -13.80 -2.43 -4.54
C TYR A 24 -15.24 -1.99 -4.29
N GLY A 25 -15.64 -1.89 -3.02
CA GLY A 25 -16.98 -1.46 -2.62
C GLY A 25 -17.32 -0.08 -3.17
N ASN A 26 -16.45 0.89 -2.92
CA ASN A 26 -16.63 2.27 -3.38
C ASN A 26 -16.65 2.36 -4.90
N SER A 27 -15.71 1.70 -5.59
CA SER A 27 -15.60 1.77 -7.05
C SER A 27 -16.81 1.18 -7.74
N VAL A 28 -17.29 0.01 -7.30
CA VAL A 28 -18.47 -0.64 -7.87
C VAL A 28 -19.74 0.15 -7.57
N TRP A 29 -19.88 0.67 -6.35
CA TRP A 29 -21.05 1.48 -5.98
C TRP A 29 -21.09 2.79 -6.79
N LEU A 30 -19.98 3.52 -6.91
CA LEU A 30 -19.91 4.72 -7.73
C LEU A 30 -20.17 4.42 -9.21
N ALA A 31 -19.58 3.35 -9.76
CA ALA A 31 -19.81 2.94 -11.15
C ALA A 31 -21.27 2.56 -11.43
N SER A 32 -21.99 2.04 -10.42
CA SER A 32 -23.40 1.64 -10.57
C SER A 32 -24.37 2.83 -10.78
N MET A 33 -23.93 4.06 -10.51
CA MET A 33 -24.74 5.29 -10.65
C MET A 33 -24.84 5.83 -12.09
N GLY A 34 -24.47 5.04 -13.09
CA GLY A 34 -24.52 5.43 -14.50
C GLY A 34 -23.45 6.45 -14.90
N THR A 35 -23.77 7.33 -15.86
CA THR A 35 -22.82 8.28 -16.45
C THR A 35 -22.27 9.31 -15.46
N ILE A 36 -23.11 9.78 -14.53
CA ILE A 36 -22.67 10.66 -13.44
C ILE A 36 -21.70 9.89 -12.53
N GLY A 37 -22.04 8.64 -12.22
CA GLY A 37 -21.19 7.73 -11.45
C GLY A 37 -19.80 7.53 -12.02
N GLN A 38 -19.68 7.36 -13.34
CA GLN A 38 -18.38 7.25 -14.02
C GLN A 38 -17.52 8.51 -13.86
N THR A 39 -18.13 9.69 -13.94
CA THR A 39 -17.41 10.96 -13.75
C THR A 39 -16.95 11.11 -12.30
N VAL A 40 -17.83 10.79 -11.34
CA VAL A 40 -17.53 10.83 -9.90
C VAL A 40 -16.44 9.82 -9.54
N LEU A 41 -16.47 8.61 -10.10
CA LEU A 41 -15.44 7.60 -9.90
C LEU A 41 -14.07 8.09 -10.43
N GLY A 42 -14.06 8.77 -11.58
CA GLY A 42 -12.85 9.41 -12.08
C GLY A 42 -12.30 10.47 -11.12
N ILE A 43 -13.17 11.34 -10.57
CA ILE A 43 -12.78 12.33 -9.57
C ILE A 43 -12.24 11.65 -8.30
N TYR A 44 -12.90 10.59 -7.84
CA TYR A 44 -12.49 9.79 -6.68
C TYR A 44 -11.09 9.19 -6.85
N GLN A 45 -10.78 8.60 -8.01
CA GLN A 45 -9.45 8.04 -8.27
C GLN A 45 -8.38 9.12 -8.46
N ILE A 46 -8.71 10.22 -9.15
CA ILE A 46 -7.77 11.32 -9.37
C ILE A 46 -7.43 12.01 -8.05
N SER A 47 -8.40 12.17 -7.14
CA SER A 47 -8.15 12.81 -5.84
C SER A 47 -7.13 12.01 -5.02
N GLU A 48 -7.22 10.68 -5.01
CA GLU A 48 -6.25 9.79 -4.39
C GLU A 48 -4.85 9.93 -5.00
N LEU A 49 -4.78 9.85 -6.34
CA LEU A 49 -3.53 9.86 -7.08
C LEU A 49 -2.79 11.19 -6.89
N VAL A 50 -3.49 12.30 -7.10
CA VAL A 50 -2.93 13.66 -6.95
C VAL A 50 -2.46 13.87 -5.51
N THR A 51 -3.29 13.50 -4.53
CA THR A 51 -2.91 13.62 -3.11
C THR A 51 -1.69 12.79 -2.79
N SER A 52 -1.64 11.54 -3.24
CA SER A 52 -0.49 10.65 -3.03
C SER A 52 0.79 11.23 -3.64
N ILE A 53 0.75 11.73 -4.87
CA ILE A 53 1.93 12.34 -5.53
C ILE A 53 2.45 13.54 -4.74
N LEU A 54 1.55 14.40 -4.26
CA LEU A 54 1.92 15.59 -3.50
C LEU A 54 2.46 15.26 -2.11
N VAL A 55 1.93 14.24 -1.44
CA VAL A 55 2.19 13.99 -0.02
C VAL A 55 3.28 12.94 0.22
N ASN A 56 3.46 11.98 -0.70
CA ASN A 56 4.48 10.93 -0.57
C ASN A 56 5.91 11.44 -0.26
N PRO A 57 6.42 12.53 -0.86
CA PRO A 57 7.75 13.06 -0.55
C PRO A 57 7.93 13.46 0.92
N PHE A 58 6.85 13.89 1.58
CA PHE A 58 6.85 14.28 2.98
C PHE A 58 6.80 13.07 3.94
N GLY A 59 6.39 11.90 3.43
CA GLY A 59 6.24 10.67 4.18
C GLY A 59 7.52 10.27 4.93
N GLY A 60 8.67 10.31 4.23
CA GLY A 60 9.97 9.91 4.79
C GLY A 60 10.46 10.87 5.88
N VAL A 61 10.42 12.17 5.60
CA VAL A 61 10.88 13.21 6.53
C VAL A 61 10.11 13.17 7.85
N ILE A 62 8.80 12.93 7.80
CA ILE A 62 7.97 12.81 9.00
C ILE A 62 8.22 11.48 9.72
N SER A 63 8.33 10.35 9.00
CA SER A 63 8.60 9.05 9.63
C SER A 63 9.97 8.97 10.30
N ASP A 64 10.94 9.76 9.84
CA ASP A 64 12.28 9.77 10.39
C ASP A 64 12.37 10.57 11.70
N ARG A 65 11.48 11.55 11.90
CA ARG A 65 11.52 12.44 13.08
C ARG A 65 10.49 12.10 14.16
N PHE A 66 9.35 11.50 13.78
CA PHE A 66 8.31 11.10 14.72
C PHE A 66 8.37 9.61 15.04
N SER A 67 7.78 9.21 16.18
CA SER A 67 7.67 7.80 16.54
C SER A 67 6.85 7.06 15.49
N ARG A 68 7.48 6.11 14.78
CA ARG A 68 6.84 5.26 13.77
C ARG A 68 5.59 4.58 14.30
N ARG A 69 5.68 4.03 15.52
CA ARG A 69 4.55 3.43 16.23
C ARG A 69 3.38 4.40 16.39
N ARG A 70 3.63 5.66 16.77
CA ARG A 70 2.57 6.68 16.89
C ARG A 70 1.98 7.05 15.54
N ILE A 71 2.81 7.20 14.49
CA ILE A 71 2.31 7.48 13.14
C ILE A 71 1.35 6.38 12.71
N LEU A 72 1.78 5.12 12.79
CA LEU A 72 0.96 3.97 12.41
C LEU A 72 -0.36 3.94 13.18
N MET A 73 -0.31 4.06 14.51
CA MET A 73 -1.51 4.12 15.35
C MET A 73 -2.43 5.29 14.96
N SER A 74 -1.90 6.51 14.80
CA SER A 74 -2.71 7.66 14.43
C SER A 74 -3.35 7.50 13.06
N THR A 75 -2.61 6.98 12.08
CA THR A 75 -3.14 6.75 10.73
C THR A 75 -4.23 5.67 10.72
N ASP A 76 -4.00 4.55 11.40
CA ASP A 76 -4.97 3.45 11.50
C ASP A 76 -6.24 3.93 12.23
N LEU A 77 -6.08 4.72 13.32
CA LEU A 77 -7.21 5.26 14.06
C LEU A 77 -8.05 6.25 13.24
N VAL A 78 -7.40 7.18 12.53
CA VAL A 78 -8.08 8.17 11.68
C VAL A 78 -8.85 7.47 10.56
N CYS A 79 -8.23 6.52 9.85
CA CYS A 79 -8.88 5.79 8.77
C CYS A 79 -10.03 4.93 9.30
N GLY A 80 -9.84 4.24 10.43
CA GLY A 80 -10.87 3.44 11.07
C GLY A 80 -12.10 4.24 11.48
N ILE A 81 -11.91 5.39 12.14
CA ILE A 81 -13.01 6.29 12.54
C ILE A 81 -13.71 6.87 11.31
N LEU A 82 -12.95 7.23 10.27
CA LEU A 82 -13.49 7.81 9.06
C LEU A 82 -14.41 6.81 8.34
N CYS A 83 -13.94 5.58 8.09
CA CYS A 83 -14.74 4.53 7.48
C CYS A 83 -15.97 4.17 8.33
N LEU A 84 -15.81 4.11 9.65
CA LEU A 84 -16.93 3.89 10.58
C LEU A 84 -17.99 4.98 10.43
N SER A 85 -17.59 6.24 10.43
CA SER A 85 -18.51 7.38 10.35
C SER A 85 -19.29 7.37 9.03
N ILE A 86 -18.60 7.10 7.91
CA ILE A 86 -19.20 7.08 6.58
C ILE A 86 -20.17 5.92 6.43
N SER A 87 -19.92 4.78 7.07
CA SER A 87 -20.82 3.62 7.05
C SER A 87 -22.22 3.88 7.64
N PHE A 88 -22.45 5.01 8.30
CA PHE A 88 -23.77 5.40 8.80
C PHE A 88 -24.47 6.45 7.91
N ILE A 89 -23.81 6.97 6.89
CA ILE A 89 -24.41 7.94 5.95
C ILE A 89 -25.42 7.20 5.06
N ARG A 90 -26.67 7.66 5.04
CA ARG A 90 -27.74 7.04 4.23
C ARG A 90 -28.13 7.83 2.98
N ASN A 91 -27.70 9.10 2.89
CA ASN A 91 -27.99 9.94 1.75
C ASN A 91 -26.85 9.83 0.71
N ASP A 92 -27.19 9.43 -0.51
CA ASP A 92 -26.23 9.16 -1.58
C ASP A 92 -25.37 10.39 -1.94
N SER A 93 -25.96 11.59 -1.98
CA SER A 93 -25.21 12.82 -2.28
C SER A 93 -24.17 13.14 -1.22
N TRP A 94 -24.51 12.96 0.06
CA TRP A 94 -23.56 13.10 1.16
C TRP A 94 -22.52 11.98 1.17
N MET A 95 -22.90 10.76 0.80
CA MET A 95 -22.01 9.61 0.70
C MET A 95 -20.91 9.87 -0.32
N ILE A 96 -21.23 10.35 -1.52
CA ILE A 96 -20.24 10.66 -2.56
C ILE A 96 -19.18 11.64 -2.05
N GLY A 97 -19.61 12.77 -1.48
CA GLY A 97 -18.69 13.77 -0.94
C GLY A 97 -17.82 13.22 0.18
N ALA A 98 -18.41 12.39 1.05
CA ALA A 98 -17.69 11.73 2.13
C ALA A 98 -16.67 10.71 1.64
N LEU A 99 -16.97 9.93 0.60
CA LEU A 99 -16.04 8.97 0.00
C LEU A 99 -14.84 9.67 -0.65
N ILE A 100 -15.07 10.76 -1.40
CA ILE A 100 -13.97 11.55 -2.00
C ILE A 100 -13.10 12.16 -0.90
N PHE A 101 -13.71 12.74 0.12
CA PHE A 101 -12.98 13.28 1.27
C PHE A 101 -12.17 12.19 1.99
N ALA A 102 -12.77 11.02 2.19
CA ALA A 102 -12.09 9.90 2.82
C ALA A 102 -10.90 9.40 2.01
N ASN A 103 -11.03 9.35 0.68
CA ASN A 103 -9.93 8.93 -0.17
C ASN A 103 -8.73 9.89 -0.06
N ILE A 104 -8.97 11.20 -0.03
CA ILE A 104 -7.92 12.20 0.21
C ILE A 104 -7.24 11.99 1.57
N VAL A 105 -8.02 11.82 2.64
CA VAL A 105 -7.50 11.62 3.99
C VAL A 105 -6.71 10.31 4.09
N GLN A 106 -7.21 9.22 3.50
CA GLN A 106 -6.50 7.94 3.46
C GLN A 106 -5.21 8.01 2.64
N ALA A 107 -5.19 8.70 1.50
CA ALA A 107 -3.98 8.93 0.72
C ALA A 107 -2.88 9.63 1.54
N ILE A 108 -3.25 10.66 2.30
CA ILE A 108 -2.35 11.34 3.24
C ILE A 108 -1.87 10.37 4.33
N ALA A 109 -2.78 9.64 4.95
CA ALA A 109 -2.46 8.69 6.00
C ALA A 109 -1.51 7.58 5.50
N PHE A 110 -1.74 7.04 4.31
CA PHE A 110 -0.92 6.01 3.70
C PHE A 110 0.46 6.50 3.28
N ALA A 111 0.62 7.76 2.90
CA ALA A 111 1.94 8.35 2.64
C ALA A 111 2.84 8.26 3.89
N PHE A 112 2.30 8.58 5.07
CA PHE A 112 3.02 8.47 6.34
C PHE A 112 3.12 7.03 6.86
N SER A 113 2.04 6.27 6.75
CA SER A 113 1.97 4.91 7.27
C SER A 113 2.93 3.98 6.54
N ARG A 114 3.07 4.11 5.21
CA ARG A 114 3.98 3.26 4.42
C ARG A 114 5.45 3.47 4.80
N THR A 115 5.89 4.72 4.98
CA THR A 115 7.28 5.01 5.36
C THR A 115 7.57 4.62 6.80
N ALA A 116 6.65 4.93 7.73
CA ALA A 116 6.74 4.49 9.12
C ALA A 116 6.75 2.96 9.27
N ASN A 117 5.96 2.24 8.45
CA ASN A 117 5.92 0.78 8.47
C ASN A 117 7.24 0.18 7.96
N LYS A 118 7.85 0.73 6.91
CA LYS A 118 9.17 0.29 6.46
C LYS A 118 10.25 0.49 7.53
N ALA A 119 10.25 1.66 8.18
CA ALA A 119 11.19 1.96 9.24
C ALA A 119 11.02 1.03 10.46
N ILE A 120 9.78 0.82 10.95
CA ILE A 120 9.55 -0.06 12.11
C ILE A 120 9.91 -1.52 11.82
N ILE A 121 9.75 -1.98 10.57
CA ILE A 121 10.21 -3.32 10.16
C ILE A 121 11.72 -3.44 10.37
N THR A 122 12.50 -2.44 9.95
CA THR A 122 13.97 -2.47 10.10
C THR A 122 14.46 -2.33 11.55
N GLU A 123 13.62 -1.82 12.46
CA GLU A 123 13.89 -1.73 13.90
C GLU A 123 13.61 -3.05 14.63
N VAL A 124 12.59 -3.79 14.15
CA VAL A 124 12.02 -4.96 14.85
C VAL A 124 12.52 -6.29 14.27
N VAL A 125 12.88 -6.31 13.00
CA VAL A 125 13.33 -7.51 12.26
C VAL A 125 14.85 -7.47 12.13
N GLU A 126 15.50 -8.57 12.48
CA GLU A 126 16.95 -8.72 12.33
C GLU A 126 17.37 -8.61 10.85
N LYS A 127 18.54 -8.00 10.60
CA LYS A 127 18.98 -7.64 9.23
C LYS A 127 19.04 -8.84 8.29
N ASP A 128 19.49 -9.99 8.79
CA ASP A 128 19.58 -11.26 8.08
C ASP A 128 18.20 -11.91 7.85
N GLU A 129 17.19 -11.56 8.65
CA GLU A 129 15.82 -12.05 8.49
C GLU A 129 14.96 -11.16 7.57
N ILE A 130 15.41 -9.96 7.17
CA ILE A 130 14.60 -9.02 6.35
C ILE A 130 14.14 -9.66 5.02
N VAL A 131 15.00 -10.44 4.37
CA VAL A 131 14.66 -11.13 3.11
C VAL A 131 13.55 -12.15 3.34
N ILE A 132 13.65 -12.94 4.42
CA ILE A 132 12.66 -13.95 4.81
C ILE A 132 11.34 -13.27 5.20
N TYR A 133 11.42 -12.16 5.94
CA TYR A 133 10.26 -11.35 6.31
C TYR A 133 9.53 -10.84 5.07
N ASN A 134 10.23 -10.19 4.14
CA ASN A 134 9.64 -9.65 2.92
C ASN A 134 9.05 -10.76 2.04
N SER A 135 9.74 -11.90 1.94
CA SER A 135 9.22 -13.07 1.21
C SER A 135 7.90 -13.57 1.80
N ARG A 136 7.81 -13.67 3.13
CA ARG A 136 6.58 -14.11 3.82
C ARG A 136 5.46 -13.07 3.73
N LEU A 137 5.80 -11.79 3.89
CA LEU A 137 4.85 -10.70 3.72
C LEU A 137 4.27 -10.72 2.30
N GLU A 138 5.11 -10.85 1.28
CA GLU A 138 4.68 -10.90 -0.11
C GLU A 138 3.75 -12.10 -0.37
N LEU A 139 4.10 -13.29 0.13
CA LEU A 139 3.23 -14.46 0.03
C LEU A 139 1.84 -14.21 0.62
N VAL A 140 1.79 -13.65 1.83
CA VAL A 140 0.53 -13.31 2.50
C VAL A 140 -0.25 -12.25 1.70
N LEU A 141 0.42 -11.20 1.23
CA LEU A 141 -0.21 -10.13 0.45
C LEU A 141 -0.73 -10.62 -0.90
N GLN A 142 -0.08 -11.59 -1.55
CA GLN A 142 -0.54 -12.20 -2.79
C GLN A 142 -1.78 -13.07 -2.55
N VAL A 143 -1.77 -13.91 -1.51
CA VAL A 143 -2.94 -14.70 -1.13
C VAL A 143 -4.14 -13.80 -0.81
N VAL A 144 -3.91 -12.75 -0.03
CA VAL A 144 -4.93 -11.74 0.26
C VAL A 144 -5.35 -11.01 -1.03
N GLY A 145 -4.42 -10.60 -1.88
CA GLY A 145 -4.69 -9.86 -3.11
C GLY A 145 -5.59 -10.61 -4.10
N VAL A 146 -5.49 -11.93 -4.14
CA VAL A 146 -6.35 -12.78 -4.98
C VAL A 146 -7.69 -13.08 -4.31
N SER A 147 -7.71 -13.32 -3.01
CA SER A 147 -8.92 -13.73 -2.29
C SER A 147 -9.83 -12.56 -1.87
N SER A 148 -9.27 -11.38 -1.61
CA SER A 148 -10.02 -10.23 -1.10
C SER A 148 -10.98 -9.59 -2.11
N PRO A 149 -10.73 -9.53 -3.44
CA PRO A 149 -11.74 -9.05 -4.38
C PRO A 149 -12.98 -9.94 -4.40
N VAL A 150 -12.81 -11.26 -4.29
CA VAL A 150 -13.92 -12.22 -4.18
C VAL A 150 -14.72 -11.97 -2.90
N LEU A 151 -14.03 -11.80 -1.77
CA LEU A 151 -14.67 -11.44 -0.51
C LEU A 151 -15.44 -10.12 -0.64
N SER A 152 -14.85 -9.11 -1.29
CA SER A 152 -15.45 -7.79 -1.46
C SER A 152 -16.69 -7.83 -2.34
N PHE A 153 -16.64 -8.59 -3.43
CA PHE A 153 -17.80 -8.87 -4.26
C PHE A 153 -18.92 -9.55 -3.47
N LEU A 154 -18.62 -10.60 -2.70
CA LEU A 154 -19.63 -11.31 -1.89
C LEU A 154 -20.26 -10.40 -0.84
N VAL A 155 -19.46 -9.61 -0.11
CA VAL A 155 -19.99 -8.67 0.88
C VAL A 155 -20.88 -7.61 0.21
N LEU A 156 -20.48 -7.09 -0.95
CA LEU A 156 -21.28 -6.09 -1.65
C LEU A 156 -22.58 -6.70 -2.21
N GLN A 157 -22.53 -7.91 -2.76
CA GLN A 157 -23.68 -8.60 -3.36
C GLN A 157 -24.73 -9.02 -2.31
N PHE A 158 -24.28 -9.55 -1.17
CA PHE A 158 -25.18 -10.11 -0.15
C PHE A 158 -25.45 -9.17 1.03
N ALA A 159 -24.70 -8.07 1.13
CA ALA A 159 -24.92 -7.06 2.17
C ALA A 159 -25.06 -5.65 1.57
N SER A 160 -24.02 -4.81 1.65
CA SER A 160 -24.09 -3.42 1.19
C SER A 160 -22.71 -2.75 1.20
N LEU A 161 -22.61 -1.59 0.55
CA LEU A 161 -21.47 -0.67 0.69
C LEU A 161 -21.20 -0.34 2.17
N HIS A 162 -22.24 -0.06 2.95
CA HIS A 162 -22.09 0.25 4.38
C HIS A 162 -21.40 -0.86 5.15
N MET A 163 -21.67 -2.13 4.82
CA MET A 163 -20.97 -3.27 5.42
C MET A 163 -19.52 -3.37 5.00
N THR A 164 -19.17 -3.07 3.73
CA THR A 164 -17.76 -3.02 3.31
C THR A 164 -16.97 -1.97 4.11
N LEU A 165 -17.55 -0.78 4.34
CA LEU A 165 -16.95 0.29 5.13
C LEU A 165 -16.84 -0.06 6.62
N LEU A 166 -17.83 -0.75 7.19
CA LEU A 166 -17.76 -1.24 8.57
C LEU A 166 -16.66 -2.29 8.76
N LEU A 167 -16.55 -3.23 7.83
CA LEU A 167 -15.51 -4.25 7.88
C LEU A 167 -14.12 -3.63 7.71
N ASP A 168 -13.96 -2.70 6.76
CA ASP A 168 -12.71 -1.95 6.58
C ASP A 168 -12.31 -1.18 7.85
N SER A 169 -13.27 -0.46 8.45
CA SER A 169 -13.08 0.20 9.74
C SER A 169 -12.58 -0.75 10.84
N LEU A 170 -13.19 -1.95 10.93
CA LEU A 170 -12.76 -2.98 11.87
C LEU A 170 -11.32 -3.43 11.60
N THR A 171 -10.92 -3.60 10.34
CA THR A 171 -9.53 -3.96 10.00
C THR A 171 -8.55 -2.90 10.48
N PHE A 172 -8.85 -1.61 10.32
CA PHE A 172 -8.03 -0.52 10.82
C PHE A 172 -7.93 -0.53 12.35
N PHE A 173 -9.02 -0.79 13.07
CA PHE A 173 -8.95 -0.90 14.53
C PHE A 173 -8.14 -2.12 15.00
N ILE A 174 -8.24 -3.26 14.29
CA ILE A 174 -7.40 -4.42 14.59
C ILE A 174 -5.92 -4.08 14.34
N ALA A 175 -5.61 -3.42 13.22
CA ALA A 175 -4.25 -2.96 12.91
C ALA A 175 -3.71 -1.99 13.96
N PHE A 176 -4.53 -1.02 14.40
CA PHE A 176 -4.21 -0.13 15.52
C PHE A 176 -3.81 -0.90 16.77
N VAL A 177 -4.60 -1.92 17.15
CA VAL A 177 -4.34 -2.76 18.33
C VAL A 177 -3.05 -3.56 18.15
N LEU A 178 -2.81 -4.14 16.98
CA LEU A 178 -1.56 -4.87 16.69
C LEU A 178 -0.33 -3.97 16.85
N VAL A 179 -0.39 -2.74 16.35
CA VAL A 179 0.69 -1.74 16.53
C VAL A 179 0.81 -1.30 17.99
N ALA A 180 -0.30 -1.17 18.71
CA ALA A 180 -0.29 -0.81 20.12
C ALA A 180 0.43 -1.86 20.99
N PHE A 181 0.52 -3.12 20.56
CA PHE A 181 1.29 -4.16 21.26
C PHE A 181 2.77 -4.24 20.85
N LEU A 182 3.20 -3.49 19.84
CA LEU A 182 4.62 -3.37 19.52
C LEU A 182 5.38 -2.65 20.65
N PRO A 183 6.70 -2.92 20.80
CA PRO A 183 7.52 -2.26 21.80
C PRO A 183 7.38 -0.75 21.70
N LYS A 184 7.30 -0.08 22.85
CA LYS A 184 7.37 1.38 22.88
C LYS A 184 8.82 1.74 22.60
N GLU A 185 9.07 2.31 21.44
CA GLU A 185 10.34 2.96 21.17
C GLU A 185 10.26 4.41 21.66
N GLU A 186 11.21 4.79 22.50
CA GLU A 186 11.47 6.20 22.75
C GLU A 186 11.89 6.79 21.42
N ALA A 187 11.08 7.72 20.89
CA ALA A 187 11.52 8.49 19.75
C ALA A 187 12.91 9.03 20.08
N LYS A 188 13.89 8.86 19.19
CA LYS A 188 15.11 9.67 19.23
C LYS A 188 14.66 11.10 18.97
N VAL A 189 14.13 11.76 20.00
CA VAL A 189 13.74 13.16 19.96
C VAL A 189 15.06 13.92 19.83
N GLN A 190 15.53 14.10 18.59
CA GLN A 190 16.53 15.11 18.32
C GLN A 190 15.96 16.43 18.84
N GLU A 191 16.75 17.10 19.67
CA GLU A 191 16.32 18.23 20.47
C GLU A 191 15.57 19.30 19.65
N LYS A 192 14.47 19.75 20.28
CA LYS A 192 13.64 20.93 20.02
C LYS A 192 14.32 22.08 19.24
N LYS A 193 14.45 21.98 17.92
CA LYS A 193 14.45 23.16 17.05
C LYS A 193 13.07 23.31 16.44
N ALA A 194 12.55 24.54 16.43
CA ALA A 194 11.29 24.86 15.77
C ALA A 194 11.41 24.51 14.29
N PHE A 195 10.78 23.41 13.91
CA PHE A 195 10.86 22.84 12.57
C PHE A 195 10.09 23.73 11.60
N THR A 196 10.78 24.23 10.58
CA THR A 196 10.17 25.04 9.53
C THR A 196 10.07 24.24 8.23
N GLY A 197 9.16 24.63 7.34
CA GLY A 197 9.05 24.00 6.01
C GLY A 197 10.36 24.05 5.20
N LYS A 198 11.28 24.97 5.55
CA LYS A 198 12.64 25.02 4.97
C LYS A 198 13.47 23.79 5.31
N ASP A 199 13.35 23.25 6.52
CA ASP A 199 14.13 22.10 6.97
C ASP A 199 13.73 20.84 6.18
N ILE A 200 12.43 20.68 5.89
CA ILE A 200 11.92 19.60 5.02
C ILE A 200 12.57 19.67 3.63
N PHE A 201 12.58 20.86 3.04
CA PHE A 201 13.09 21.04 1.68
C PHE A 201 14.60 20.80 1.60
N VAL A 202 15.36 21.20 2.63
CA VAL A 202 16.79 20.92 2.74
C VAL A 202 17.05 19.42 2.83
N ASP A 203 16.35 18.70 3.71
CA ASP A 203 16.50 17.24 3.86
C ASP A 203 16.20 16.52 2.53
N ILE A 204 15.14 16.92 1.81
CA ILE A 204 14.80 16.35 0.49
C ILE A 204 15.91 16.62 -0.53
N LYS A 205 16.44 17.85 -0.57
CA LYS A 205 17.50 18.24 -1.50
C LYS A 205 18.79 17.47 -1.23
N ASP A 206 19.17 17.31 0.03
CA ASP A 206 20.37 16.58 0.44
C ASP A 206 20.25 15.10 0.10
N GLY A 207 19.06 14.50 0.30
CA GLY A 207 18.77 13.13 -0.13
C GLY A 207 18.91 12.93 -1.65
N LEU A 208 18.38 13.85 -2.45
CA LEU A 208 18.53 13.82 -3.91
C LEU A 208 20.00 13.97 -4.34
N HIS A 209 20.73 14.89 -3.70
CA HIS A 209 22.15 15.10 -3.96
C HIS A 209 22.96 13.83 -3.65
N TYR A 210 22.67 13.16 -2.53
CA TYR A 210 23.32 11.91 -2.15
C TYR A 210 23.08 10.79 -3.18
N ILE A 211 21.83 10.62 -3.63
CA ILE A 211 21.47 9.62 -4.65
C ILE A 211 22.27 9.87 -5.94
N TRP A 212 22.38 11.13 -6.38
CA TRP A 212 23.13 11.48 -7.58
C TRP A 212 24.63 11.16 -7.51
N HIS A 213 25.23 11.24 -6.32
CA HIS A 213 26.67 11.02 -6.16
C HIS A 213 27.03 9.57 -5.82
N GLN A 214 26.09 8.77 -5.30
CA GLN A 214 26.30 7.35 -5.03
C GLN A 214 25.89 6.50 -6.24
N GLN A 215 26.88 6.18 -7.08
CA GLN A 215 26.67 5.48 -8.36
C GLN A 215 25.90 4.16 -8.23
N GLU A 216 26.17 3.37 -7.18
CA GLU A 216 25.47 2.10 -6.93
C GLU A 216 23.98 2.30 -6.66
N ILE A 217 23.64 3.27 -5.80
CA ILE A 217 22.25 3.59 -5.45
C ILE A 217 21.53 4.18 -6.66
N PHE A 218 22.19 5.09 -7.39
CA PHE A 218 21.65 5.66 -8.61
C PHE A 218 21.35 4.60 -9.67
N PHE A 219 22.28 3.66 -9.88
CA PHE A 219 22.11 2.56 -10.81
C PHE A 219 20.95 1.64 -10.41
N LEU A 220 20.87 1.25 -9.14
CA LEU A 220 19.76 0.47 -8.61
C LEU A 220 18.41 1.17 -8.81
N LEU A 221 18.38 2.50 -8.59
CA LEU A 221 17.18 3.30 -8.78
C LEU A 221 16.79 3.37 -10.26
N LEU A 222 17.75 3.55 -11.17
CA LEU A 222 17.49 3.50 -12.63
C LEU A 222 16.93 2.16 -13.08
N VAL A 223 17.51 1.05 -12.62
CA VAL A 223 17.03 -0.30 -12.93
C VAL A 223 15.61 -0.46 -12.40
N ALA A 224 15.38 -0.16 -11.12
CA ALA A 224 14.05 -0.24 -10.51
C ALA A 224 13.02 0.64 -11.24
N SER A 225 13.36 1.88 -11.60
CA SER A 225 12.48 2.77 -12.34
C SER A 225 12.10 2.21 -13.72
N ARG A 226 13.04 1.61 -14.45
CA ARG A 226 12.76 0.98 -15.75
C ARG A 226 11.80 -0.20 -15.59
N VAL A 227 12.05 -1.09 -14.63
CA VAL A 227 11.13 -2.21 -14.35
C VAL A 227 9.74 -1.73 -14.06
N ASN A 228 9.61 -0.77 -13.13
CA ASN A 228 8.30 -0.24 -12.74
C ASN A 228 7.60 0.46 -13.90
N PHE A 229 8.33 1.15 -14.77
CA PHE A 229 7.74 1.80 -15.95
C PHE A 229 7.11 0.80 -16.92
N PHE A 230 7.85 -0.27 -17.28
CA PHE A 230 7.32 -1.30 -18.18
C PHE A 230 6.21 -2.12 -17.51
N PHE A 231 6.34 -2.39 -16.21
CA PHE A 231 5.31 -3.10 -15.45
C PHE A 231 4.00 -2.29 -15.37
N ALA A 232 4.08 -0.98 -15.13
CA ALA A 232 2.91 -0.10 -15.16
C ALA A 232 2.26 -0.05 -16.54
N ALA A 233 3.05 -0.01 -17.61
CA ALA A 233 2.54 -0.08 -18.99
C ALA A 233 1.83 -1.43 -19.27
N PHE A 234 2.38 -2.53 -18.75
CA PHE A 234 1.77 -3.85 -18.82
C PHE A 234 0.44 -3.93 -18.05
N GLU A 235 0.39 -3.43 -16.81
CA GLU A 235 -0.83 -3.38 -16.00
C GLU A 235 -1.93 -2.54 -16.66
N PHE A 236 -1.57 -1.41 -17.29
CA PHE A 236 -2.52 -0.57 -18.02
C PHE A 236 -3.19 -1.29 -19.20
N LEU A 237 -2.44 -2.12 -19.93
CA LEU A 237 -2.95 -2.89 -21.08
C LEU A 237 -3.69 -4.16 -20.66
N LEU A 238 -3.46 -4.66 -19.45
CA LEU A 238 -3.97 -5.94 -18.98
C LEU A 238 -5.49 -6.11 -19.15
N PRO A 239 -6.35 -5.13 -18.76
CA PRO A 239 -7.80 -5.26 -18.90
C PRO A 239 -8.28 -5.40 -20.36
N PHE A 240 -7.48 -4.96 -21.33
CA PHE A 240 -7.79 -5.07 -22.77
C PHE A 240 -7.34 -6.40 -23.39
N SER A 241 -6.71 -7.29 -22.62
CA SER A 241 -6.19 -8.57 -23.11
C SER A 241 -7.23 -9.46 -23.79
N ASN A 242 -8.48 -9.50 -23.30
CA ASN A 242 -9.55 -10.25 -23.98
C ASN A 242 -9.78 -9.76 -25.42
N GLN A 243 -9.72 -8.43 -25.64
CA GLN A 243 -9.88 -7.82 -26.96
C GLN A 243 -8.63 -8.00 -27.83
N LEU A 244 -7.44 -7.83 -27.23
CA LEU A 244 -6.16 -7.94 -27.93
C LEU A 244 -5.90 -9.38 -28.42
N TYR A 245 -6.25 -10.39 -27.62
CA TYR A 245 -6.02 -11.79 -27.93
C TYR A 245 -7.25 -12.50 -28.51
N GLY A 246 -8.41 -11.84 -28.56
CA GLY A 246 -9.66 -12.44 -29.03
C GLY A 246 -10.11 -13.66 -28.22
N SER A 247 -9.66 -13.79 -26.97
CA SER A 247 -9.93 -14.93 -26.09
C SER A 247 -10.65 -14.44 -24.84
N GLU A 248 -11.87 -14.92 -24.63
CA GLU A 248 -12.56 -14.74 -23.35
C GLU A 248 -11.74 -15.39 -22.23
N GLY A 249 -11.52 -14.64 -21.15
CA GLY A 249 -10.76 -15.09 -19.99
C GLY A 249 -9.25 -14.83 -20.05
N ALA A 250 -8.69 -14.30 -21.15
CA ALA A 250 -7.26 -13.97 -21.26
C ALA A 250 -6.79 -13.08 -20.09
N TYR A 251 -7.60 -12.09 -19.71
CA TYR A 251 -7.31 -11.22 -18.57
C TYR A 251 -7.15 -12.00 -17.26
N ALA A 252 -8.12 -12.87 -16.96
CA ALA A 252 -8.11 -13.68 -15.75
C ALA A 252 -6.96 -14.70 -15.75
N SER A 253 -6.67 -15.32 -16.89
CA SER A 253 -5.55 -16.25 -17.05
C SER A 253 -4.21 -15.57 -16.79
N ILE A 254 -3.97 -14.39 -17.37
CA ILE A 254 -2.72 -13.64 -17.17
C ILE A 254 -2.56 -13.24 -15.70
N LEU A 255 -3.62 -12.73 -15.06
CA LEU A 255 -3.59 -12.40 -13.63
C LEU A 255 -3.29 -13.64 -12.77
N THR A 256 -3.89 -14.78 -13.09
CA THR A 256 -3.68 -16.03 -12.35
C THR A 256 -2.24 -16.53 -12.49
N MET A 257 -1.69 -16.50 -13.71
CA MET A 257 -0.29 -16.86 -13.97
C MET A 257 0.67 -15.89 -13.27
N GLY A 258 0.36 -14.60 -13.26
CA GLY A 258 1.11 -13.58 -12.52
C GLY A 258 1.13 -13.88 -11.01
N ALA A 259 -0.03 -14.18 -10.41
CA ALA A 259 -0.12 -14.54 -9.00
C ALA A 259 0.68 -15.81 -8.67
N ILE A 260 0.59 -16.86 -9.50
CA ILE A 260 1.38 -18.09 -9.34
C ILE A 260 2.88 -17.78 -9.42
N GLY A 261 3.29 -16.99 -10.41
CA GLY A 261 4.67 -16.55 -10.58
C GLY A 261 5.20 -15.78 -9.37
N SER A 262 4.41 -14.84 -8.85
CA SER A 262 4.74 -14.08 -7.63
C SER A 262 4.90 -14.98 -6.41
N ILE A 263 4.02 -15.97 -6.23
CA ILE A 263 4.12 -16.94 -5.12
C ILE A 263 5.39 -17.79 -5.25
N ILE A 264 5.68 -18.32 -6.43
CA ILE A 264 6.90 -19.10 -6.68
C ILE A 264 8.15 -18.22 -6.44
N GLY A 265 8.14 -17.00 -6.97
CA GLY A 265 9.22 -16.02 -6.80
C GLY A 265 9.49 -15.70 -5.33
N ALA A 266 8.43 -15.43 -4.55
CA ALA A 266 8.56 -15.16 -3.12
C ALA A 266 9.09 -16.38 -2.33
N LEU A 267 8.68 -17.60 -2.68
CA LEU A 267 9.24 -18.82 -2.07
C LEU A 267 10.72 -19.01 -2.41
N LEU A 268 11.12 -18.78 -3.66
CA LEU A 268 12.50 -18.93 -4.11
C LEU A 268 13.41 -17.83 -3.55
N ALA A 269 12.94 -16.59 -3.45
CA ALA A 269 13.70 -15.46 -2.93
C ALA A 269 14.24 -15.72 -1.51
N SER A 270 13.46 -16.40 -0.67
CA SER A 270 13.86 -16.78 0.69
C SER A 270 15.05 -17.75 0.76
N LYS A 271 15.36 -18.45 -0.34
CA LYS A 271 16.45 -19.44 -0.43
C LYS A 271 17.73 -18.87 -1.04
N ILE A 272 17.67 -17.67 -1.60
CA ILE A 272 18.79 -17.05 -2.33
C ILE A 272 19.47 -16.04 -1.41
N LYS A 273 20.81 -16.06 -1.34
CA LYS A 273 21.57 -15.06 -0.57
C LYS A 273 21.40 -13.69 -1.20
N ALA A 274 21.06 -12.69 -0.36
CA ALA A 274 20.97 -11.30 -0.79
C ALA A 274 22.37 -10.74 -1.10
N ASN A 275 22.68 -10.66 -2.39
CA ASN A 275 23.83 -9.94 -2.91
C ASN A 275 23.49 -9.38 -4.30
N VAL A 276 24.15 -8.29 -4.71
CA VAL A 276 23.90 -7.56 -5.96
C VAL A 276 23.96 -8.49 -7.18
N TYR A 277 24.91 -9.43 -7.20
CA TYR A 277 25.03 -10.39 -8.30
C TYR A 277 23.79 -11.29 -8.46
N ASN A 278 23.28 -11.84 -7.36
CA ASN A 278 22.08 -12.68 -7.38
C ASN A 278 20.83 -11.87 -7.73
N LEU A 279 20.76 -10.61 -7.29
CA LEU A 279 19.69 -9.67 -7.67
C LEU A 279 19.68 -9.45 -9.19
N LEU A 280 20.85 -9.18 -9.79
CA LEU A 280 20.97 -8.99 -11.24
C LEU A 280 20.58 -10.24 -12.03
N ILE A 281 20.99 -11.43 -11.57
CA ILE A 281 20.57 -12.69 -12.20
C ILE A 281 19.05 -12.87 -12.14
N LEU A 282 18.44 -12.58 -10.98
CA LEU A 282 16.98 -12.69 -10.82
C LEU A 282 16.26 -11.70 -11.73
N LEU A 283 16.75 -10.47 -11.85
CA LEU A 283 16.20 -9.47 -12.77
C LEU A 283 16.24 -9.98 -14.22
N VAL A 284 17.39 -10.48 -14.67
CA VAL A 284 17.55 -11.06 -16.02
C VAL A 284 16.60 -12.23 -16.25
N LEU A 285 16.45 -13.13 -15.26
CA LEU A 285 15.53 -14.27 -15.35
C LEU A 285 14.06 -13.82 -15.42
N THR A 286 13.71 -12.68 -14.82
CA THR A 286 12.38 -12.08 -14.91
C THR A 286 12.17 -11.20 -16.14
N GLY A 287 13.15 -11.12 -17.04
CA GLY A 287 13.06 -10.33 -18.27
C GLY A 287 13.35 -8.83 -18.10
N VAL A 288 14.05 -8.46 -17.01
CA VAL A 288 14.58 -7.12 -16.73
C VAL A 288 16.06 -7.06 -17.05
#